data_AF-A0A838D0Y0-F1
#
_entry.id   AF-A0A838D0Y0-F1
#
_cell.length_a   1.000
_cell.length_b   1.000
_cell.length_c   1.000
_cell.angle_alpha   90.00
_cell.angle_beta   90.00
_cell.angle_gamma   90.00
#
_symmetry.space_group_name_H-M   'P 1'
#
loop_
_entity.id
_entity.type
_entity.pdbx_description
1 polymer ?
#
loop_
_entity_poly.entity_id
_entity_poly.type
_entity_poly.pdbx_seq_one_letter_code
_entity_poly.pdbx_strand_id
1 'polypeptide(L)'
;MAREEPTVPLLEAAPDLGGSLDDNGQGTARLVRVRVLRVEVGAWDPRSLSVESAPLGLLVVDGALVRTTELGGRRAVELVSDGDLLWPWDDDSLDQRAPGRGAAFAAAAGGDLEAPGPAAASWAVLAPLRIALLDARVAALAGRMPALAGELVARGARRARAMSAQLALSQVPR
;
A
#
# COMPACT_ATOMS: atom_id res chain seq x y z
N MET A 1 -15.41 -0.17 -9.91
CA MET A 1 -15.98 0.86 -8.99
C MET A 1 -15.95 0.30 -7.58
N ALA A 2 -15.42 1.03 -6.60
CA ALA A 2 -15.31 0.55 -5.22
C ALA A 2 -16.67 0.67 -4.49
N ARG A 3 -17.01 -0.33 -3.68
CA ARG A 3 -18.21 -0.36 -2.83
C ARG A 3 -17.79 -0.63 -1.39
N GLU A 4 -18.35 0.13 -0.45
CA GLU A 4 -18.09 -0.07 0.98
C GLU A 4 -18.82 -1.29 1.52
N GLU A 5 -18.11 -2.08 2.32
CA GLU A 5 -18.67 -3.09 3.20
C GLU A 5 -18.84 -2.51 4.62
N PRO A 6 -19.65 -3.15 5.49
CA PRO A 6 -19.62 -2.87 6.91
C PRO A 6 -18.19 -2.94 7.46
N THR A 7 -17.87 -2.11 8.45
CA THR A 7 -16.59 -2.26 9.16
C THR A 7 -16.49 -3.66 9.76
N VAL A 8 -15.29 -4.23 9.84
CA VAL A 8 -15.01 -5.54 10.46
C VAL A 8 -13.85 -5.41 11.44
N PRO A 9 -13.70 -6.31 12.42
CA PRO A 9 -12.49 -6.36 13.26
C PRO A 9 -11.20 -6.47 12.43
N LEU A 10 -10.13 -5.80 12.85
CA LEU A 10 -8.84 -5.81 12.17
C LEU A 10 -8.30 -7.23 11.97
N LEU A 11 -8.34 -8.05 13.03
CA LEU A 11 -7.87 -9.43 12.98
C LEU A 11 -8.86 -10.40 12.31
N GLU A 12 -10.07 -9.94 11.95
CA GLU A 12 -10.94 -10.68 11.04
C GLU A 12 -10.58 -10.39 9.59
N ALA A 13 -10.29 -9.13 9.26
CA ALA A 13 -9.82 -8.74 7.93
C ALA A 13 -8.42 -9.31 7.61
N ALA A 14 -7.51 -9.36 8.59
CA ALA A 14 -6.16 -9.87 8.41
C ALA A 14 -5.71 -10.64 9.65
N PRO A 15 -6.07 -11.93 9.75
CA PRO A 15 -5.76 -12.77 10.91
C PRO A 15 -4.26 -12.92 11.18
N ASP A 16 -3.46 -12.91 10.11
CA ASP A 16 -2.01 -13.04 10.14
C ASP A 16 -1.32 -11.84 10.83
N LEU A 17 -1.96 -10.67 10.95
CA LEU A 17 -1.48 -9.55 11.78
C LEU A 17 -1.38 -9.92 13.27
N GLY A 18 -2.12 -10.93 13.72
CA GLY A 18 -2.12 -11.38 15.10
C GLY A 18 -0.95 -12.30 15.46
N GLY A 19 -0.21 -12.83 14.47
CA GLY A 19 0.72 -13.94 14.66
C GLY A 19 1.89 -13.65 15.61
N SER A 20 2.33 -12.40 15.71
CA SER A 20 3.42 -11.96 16.59
C SER A 20 2.94 -11.18 17.83
N LEU A 21 1.63 -11.05 18.01
CA LEU A 21 1.05 -10.36 19.17
C LEU A 21 0.90 -11.32 20.34
N ASP A 22 1.15 -10.81 21.55
CA ASP A 22 0.79 -11.49 22.80
C ASP A 22 -0.73 -11.50 23.02
N ASP A 23 -1.22 -12.22 24.02
CA ASP A 23 -2.67 -12.38 24.28
C ASP A 23 -3.38 -11.03 24.49
N ASN A 24 -2.74 -10.11 25.23
CA ASN A 24 -3.26 -8.78 25.46
C ASN A 24 -3.30 -7.94 24.17
N GLY A 25 -2.25 -8.03 23.36
CA GLY A 25 -2.17 -7.40 22.05
C GLY A 25 -3.23 -7.94 21.09
N GLN A 26 -3.43 -9.26 21.04
CA GLN A 26 -4.52 -9.85 20.27
C GLN A 26 -5.90 -9.37 20.76
N GLY A 27 -6.13 -9.36 22.08
CA GLY A 27 -7.38 -8.87 22.66
C GLY A 27 -7.66 -7.42 22.24
N THR A 28 -6.65 -6.56 22.32
CA THR A 28 -6.77 -5.14 21.92
C THR A 28 -7.01 -5.00 20.42
N ALA A 29 -6.27 -5.72 19.58
CA ALA A 29 -6.39 -5.65 18.12
C ALA A 29 -7.74 -6.17 17.61
N ARG A 30 -8.37 -7.14 18.30
CA ARG A 30 -9.73 -7.62 17.98
C ARG A 30 -10.82 -6.56 18.17
N LEU A 31 -10.58 -5.56 19.03
CA LEU A 31 -11.55 -4.50 19.29
C LEU A 31 -11.50 -3.38 18.22
N VAL A 32 -10.38 -3.26 17.50
CA VAL A 32 -10.24 -2.24 16.46
C VAL A 32 -10.95 -2.70 15.20
N ARG A 33 -11.83 -1.84 14.67
CA ARG A 33 -12.57 -2.09 13.43
C ARG A 33 -11.98 -1.28 12.28
N VAL A 34 -11.94 -1.89 11.10
CA VAL A 34 -11.47 -1.29 9.85
C VAL A 34 -12.59 -1.25 8.82
N ARG A 35 -12.60 -0.23 7.96
CA ARG A 35 -13.47 -0.17 6.78
C ARG A 35 -12.93 -1.13 5.73
N VAL A 36 -13.79 -1.94 5.14
CA VAL A 36 -13.44 -2.83 4.02
C VAL A 36 -14.16 -2.38 2.77
N LEU A 37 -13.44 -2.41 1.65
CA LEU A 37 -13.92 -2.00 0.34
C LEU A 37 -13.83 -3.19 -0.61
N ARG A 38 -14.89 -3.42 -1.39
CA ARG A 38 -14.86 -4.30 -2.56
C ARG A 38 -14.59 -3.50 -3.80
N VAL A 39 -13.64 -3.93 -4.61
CA VAL A 39 -13.33 -3.33 -5.90
C VAL A 39 -13.51 -4.40 -6.97
N GLU A 40 -14.38 -4.10 -7.93
CA GLU A 40 -14.60 -4.95 -9.10
C GLU A 40 -13.41 -4.94 -10.05
N VAL A 41 -13.28 -6.01 -10.84
CA VAL A 41 -12.26 -6.16 -11.89
C VAL A 41 -12.29 -4.98 -12.86
N GLY A 42 -11.10 -4.52 -13.26
CA GLY A 42 -10.92 -3.43 -14.21
C GLY A 42 -10.03 -2.30 -13.69
N ALA A 43 -9.98 -1.20 -14.44
CA ALA A 43 -9.23 -0.01 -14.05
C ALA A 43 -9.76 0.57 -12.74
N TRP A 44 -8.84 0.96 -11.87
CA TRP A 44 -9.17 1.54 -10.57
C TRP A 44 -8.17 2.62 -10.21
N ASP A 45 -8.62 3.71 -9.60
CA ASP A 45 -7.73 4.67 -8.96
C ASP A 45 -7.90 4.53 -7.43
N PRO A 46 -6.91 3.98 -6.70
CA PRO A 46 -6.98 3.87 -5.25
C PRO A 46 -7.14 5.21 -4.52
N ARG A 47 -6.75 6.32 -5.16
CA ARG A 47 -6.87 7.68 -4.60
C ARG A 47 -8.30 8.23 -4.70
N SER A 48 -9.16 7.58 -5.49
CA SER A 48 -10.59 7.91 -5.53
C SER A 48 -11.33 7.57 -4.22
N LEU A 49 -10.68 6.84 -3.31
CA LEU A 49 -11.23 6.54 -2.00
C LEU A 49 -11.30 7.79 -1.11
N SER A 50 -12.48 8.04 -0.55
CA SER A 50 -12.67 9.11 0.43
C SER A 50 -12.05 8.70 1.78
N VAL A 51 -10.98 9.40 2.16
CA VAL A 51 -10.27 9.24 3.43
C VAL A 51 -10.29 10.56 4.20
N GLU A 52 -10.81 10.52 5.42
CA GLU A 52 -10.97 11.72 6.27
C GLU A 52 -9.63 12.22 6.85
N SER A 53 -8.61 11.37 6.86
CA SER A 53 -7.25 11.66 7.37
C SER A 53 -6.25 10.83 6.58
N ALA A 54 -4.98 11.29 6.51
CA ALA A 54 -3.90 10.55 5.86
C ALA A 54 -3.82 9.13 6.45
N PRO A 55 -4.26 8.10 5.72
CA PRO A 55 -4.35 6.76 6.28
C PRO A 55 -2.95 6.15 6.36
N LEU A 56 -2.81 5.14 7.21
CA LEU A 56 -1.66 4.24 7.26
C LEU A 56 -1.60 3.30 6.05
N GLY A 57 -2.29 3.61 4.95
CA GLY A 57 -2.31 2.77 3.75
C GLY A 57 -3.51 1.82 3.65
N LEU A 58 -3.43 0.97 2.63
CA LEU A 58 -4.46 0.02 2.24
C LEU A 58 -3.89 -1.39 2.30
N LEU A 59 -4.53 -2.27 3.06
CA LEU A 59 -4.15 -3.68 3.16
C LEU A 59 -5.01 -4.50 2.22
N VAL A 60 -4.39 -5.28 1.33
CA VAL A 60 -5.11 -6.25 0.50
C VAL A 60 -5.49 -7.44 1.38
N VAL A 61 -6.80 -7.65 1.55
CA VAL A 61 -7.36 -8.75 2.34
C VAL A 61 -7.48 -10.01 1.49
N ASP A 62 -7.96 -9.85 0.26
CA ASP A 62 -8.14 -10.93 -0.72
C ASP A 62 -8.24 -10.33 -2.13
N GLY A 63 -7.93 -11.13 -3.14
CA GLY A 63 -7.89 -10.74 -4.54
C GLY A 63 -6.51 -10.26 -4.98
N ALA A 64 -6.46 -9.70 -6.19
CA ALA A 64 -5.22 -9.29 -6.81
C ALA A 64 -5.42 -8.10 -7.74
N LEU A 65 -4.39 -7.27 -7.82
CA LEU A 65 -4.32 -6.13 -8.71
C LEU A 65 -2.89 -5.96 -9.22
N VAL A 66 -2.76 -5.16 -10.27
CA VAL A 66 -1.47 -4.79 -10.83
C VAL A 66 -1.29 -3.29 -10.70
N ARG A 67 -0.10 -2.90 -10.24
CA ARG A 67 0.39 -1.53 -10.25
C ARG A 67 1.43 -1.40 -11.34
N THR A 68 1.17 -0.56 -12.33
CA THR A 68 2.11 -0.28 -13.42
C THR A 68 2.70 1.10 -13.24
N THR A 69 4.03 1.19 -13.16
CA THR A 69 4.76 2.45 -13.10
C THR A 69 5.52 2.69 -14.39
N GLU A 70 5.41 3.89 -14.93
CA GLU A 70 6.16 4.32 -16.10
C GLU A 70 7.16 5.42 -15.73
N LEU A 71 8.41 5.25 -16.17
CA LEU A 71 9.47 6.22 -15.94
C LEU A 71 10.45 6.21 -17.12
N GLY A 72 10.64 7.37 -17.77
CA GLY A 72 11.58 7.51 -18.88
C GLY A 72 11.34 6.51 -20.03
N GLY A 73 10.08 6.24 -20.37
CA GLY A 73 9.69 5.26 -21.40
C GLY A 73 9.84 3.79 -21.00
N ARG A 74 10.29 3.51 -19.77
CA ARG A 74 10.34 2.16 -19.20
C ARG A 74 9.11 1.90 -18.37
N ARG A 75 8.61 0.67 -18.43
CA ARG A 75 7.44 0.22 -17.68
C ARG A 75 7.85 -0.88 -16.70
N ALA A 76 7.46 -0.74 -15.45
CA ALA A 76 7.53 -1.79 -14.43
C ALA A 76 6.11 -2.17 -14.00
N VAL A 77 5.84 -3.47 -13.92
CA VAL A 77 4.51 -4.02 -13.60
C VAL A 77 4.60 -4.83 -12.33
N GLU A 78 4.00 -4.38 -11.25
CA GLU A 78 4.02 -5.06 -9.96
C GLU A 78 2.69 -5.78 -9.74
N LEU A 79 2.74 -7.08 -9.43
CA LEU A 79 1.59 -7.83 -8.94
C LEU A 79 1.45 -7.60 -7.43
N VAL A 80 0.28 -7.17 -6.98
CA VAL A 80 -0.05 -6.96 -5.58
C VAL A 80 -1.20 -7.90 -5.21
N SER A 81 -1.01 -8.67 -4.15
CA SER A 81 -1.90 -9.75 -3.74
C SER A 81 -2.22 -9.69 -2.24
N ASP A 82 -2.90 -10.70 -1.72
CA ASP A 82 -3.30 -10.80 -0.31
C ASP A 82 -2.13 -10.59 0.66
N GLY A 83 -2.40 -9.85 1.73
CA GLY A 83 -1.42 -9.50 2.75
C GLY A 83 -0.48 -8.35 2.36
N ASP A 84 -0.51 -7.85 1.12
CA ASP A 84 0.30 -6.70 0.71
C ASP A 84 -0.26 -5.38 1.23
N LEU A 85 0.66 -4.49 1.61
CA LEU A 85 0.35 -3.13 2.04
C LEU A 85 0.64 -2.13 0.90
N LEU A 86 -0.34 -1.28 0.60
CA LEU A 86 -0.28 -0.23 -0.40
C LEU A 86 -0.29 1.16 0.23
N TRP A 87 0.40 2.10 -0.41
CA TRP A 87 0.42 3.52 0.00
C TRP A 87 0.22 4.43 -1.22
N PRO A 88 -0.97 4.40 -1.84
CA PRO A 88 -1.20 5.05 -3.15
C PRO A 88 -1.10 6.59 -3.11
N TRP A 89 -1.07 7.18 -1.92
CA TRP A 89 -1.05 8.62 -1.69
C TRP A 89 0.33 9.25 -1.91
N ASP A 90 1.41 8.46 -1.86
CA ASP A 90 2.80 8.91 -2.10
C ASP A 90 3.26 8.66 -3.55
N ASP A 91 2.40 8.09 -4.41
CA ASP A 91 2.73 7.72 -5.79
C ASP A 91 2.87 8.91 -6.75
N ASP A 92 2.53 10.13 -6.30
CA ASP A 92 2.79 11.38 -7.03
C ASP A 92 3.77 12.26 -6.24
N SER A 93 4.98 12.42 -6.77
CA SER A 93 5.92 13.47 -6.30
C SER A 93 5.49 14.88 -6.74
N LEU A 94 4.37 15.01 -7.48
CA LEU A 94 3.83 16.25 -8.01
C LEU A 94 2.96 17.06 -7.03
N ASP A 95 2.56 16.51 -5.88
CA ASP A 95 1.81 17.31 -4.91
C ASP A 95 2.77 18.26 -4.17
N GLN A 96 2.92 19.48 -4.71
CA GLN A 96 3.78 20.52 -4.16
C GLN A 96 3.25 21.10 -2.83
N ARG A 97 2.01 20.76 -2.42
CA ARG A 97 1.39 21.29 -1.20
C ARG A 97 1.83 20.56 0.08
N ALA A 98 2.34 19.34 -0.07
CA ALA A 98 3.15 18.65 0.91
C ALA A 98 3.96 17.62 0.13
N PRO A 99 5.29 17.72 0.04
CA PRO A 99 6.07 16.76 -0.73
C PRO A 99 5.79 15.36 -0.18
N GLY A 100 5.10 14.54 -0.97
CA GLY A 100 5.04 13.10 -0.70
C GLY A 100 6.46 12.57 -0.55
N ARG A 101 6.66 11.47 0.19
CA ARG A 101 8.02 10.94 0.44
C ARG A 101 8.83 10.70 -0.85
N GLY A 102 8.18 10.52 -2.00
CA GLY A 102 8.80 10.41 -3.32
C GLY A 102 9.55 11.65 -3.81
N ALA A 103 9.18 12.86 -3.38
CA ALA A 103 9.87 14.09 -3.77
C ALA A 103 11.30 14.19 -3.20
N ALA A 104 11.55 13.56 -2.04
CA ALA A 104 12.89 13.51 -1.43
C ALA A 104 13.91 12.72 -2.27
N PHE A 105 13.46 11.70 -3.02
CA PHE A 105 14.34 10.91 -3.89
C PHE A 105 14.80 11.70 -5.13
N ALA A 106 13.90 12.52 -5.70
CA ALA A 106 14.24 13.41 -6.81
C ALA A 106 15.21 14.52 -6.39
N ALA A 107 15.05 15.08 -5.19
CA ALA A 107 15.94 16.11 -4.65
C ALA A 107 17.36 15.60 -4.33
N ALA A 108 17.51 14.33 -3.92
CA ALA A 108 18.79 13.72 -3.59
C ALA A 108 19.63 13.31 -4.82
N ALA A 109 19.04 13.28 -6.02
CA ALA A 109 19.69 12.81 -7.25
C ALA A 109 20.67 13.82 -7.90
N GLY A 110 20.81 15.03 -7.35
CA GLY A 110 21.76 16.05 -7.84
C GLY A 110 21.25 16.80 -9.08
N GLY A 111 21.28 18.13 -9.01
CA GLY A 111 20.52 19.06 -9.86
C GLY A 111 20.87 19.19 -11.35
N ASP A 112 21.56 18.23 -11.97
CA ASP A 112 21.94 18.29 -13.39
C ASP A 112 21.43 17.11 -14.23
N LEU A 113 20.92 16.04 -13.59
CA LEU A 113 20.08 15.06 -14.27
C LEU A 113 18.68 15.67 -14.37
N GLU A 114 18.08 15.71 -15.56
CA GLU A 114 16.62 15.87 -15.68
C GLU A 114 16.01 14.88 -14.70
N ALA A 115 15.49 15.40 -13.57
CA ALA A 115 14.96 14.56 -12.52
C ALA A 115 13.95 13.64 -13.20
N PRO A 116 14.05 12.30 -13.02
CA PRO A 116 13.11 11.39 -13.64
C PRO A 116 11.70 11.93 -13.37
N GLY A 117 10.99 12.29 -14.44
CA GLY A 117 9.65 12.85 -14.33
C GLY A 117 8.78 11.95 -13.44
N PRO A 118 7.74 12.49 -12.80
CA PRO A 118 6.94 11.75 -11.81
C PRO A 118 6.55 10.39 -12.36
N ALA A 119 6.84 9.35 -11.59
CA ALA A 119 6.57 8.00 -12.00
C ALA A 119 5.07 7.73 -11.86
N ALA A 120 4.30 8.02 -12.93
CA ALA A 120 2.86 7.84 -12.91
C ALA A 120 2.52 6.36 -12.69
N ALA A 121 1.76 6.08 -11.64
CA ALA A 121 1.25 4.74 -11.34
C ALA A 121 -0.18 4.59 -11.89
N SER A 122 -0.40 3.55 -12.69
CA SER A 122 -1.74 3.10 -13.09
C SER A 122 -2.06 1.77 -12.41
N TRP A 123 -3.35 1.55 -12.12
CA TRP A 123 -3.79 0.39 -11.36
C TRP A 123 -4.94 -0.34 -12.04
N ALA A 124 -4.86 -1.67 -12.05
CA ALA A 124 -5.90 -2.54 -12.61
C ALA A 124 -6.16 -3.72 -11.68
N VAL A 125 -7.41 -3.89 -11.28
CA VAL A 125 -7.87 -5.03 -10.49
C VAL A 125 -8.01 -6.24 -11.43
N LEU A 126 -7.32 -7.33 -11.09
CA LEU A 126 -7.30 -8.56 -11.90
C LEU A 126 -8.34 -9.58 -11.42
N ALA A 127 -8.59 -9.62 -10.12
CA ALA A 127 -9.61 -10.46 -9.48
C ALA A 127 -10.38 -9.61 -8.46
N PRO A 128 -11.67 -9.91 -8.18
CA PRO A 128 -12.45 -9.15 -7.20
C PRO A 128 -11.65 -8.92 -5.92
N LEU A 129 -11.50 -7.65 -5.57
CA LEU A 129 -10.49 -7.22 -4.62
C LEU A 129 -11.17 -6.75 -3.33
N ARG A 130 -10.71 -7.25 -2.19
CA ARG A 130 -11.11 -6.78 -0.86
C ARG A 130 -9.94 -6.06 -0.22
N ILE A 131 -10.17 -4.81 0.18
CA ILE A 131 -9.14 -3.96 0.79
C ILE A 131 -9.63 -3.46 2.14
N ALA A 132 -8.79 -3.57 3.16
CA ALA A 132 -8.98 -2.88 4.43
C ALA A 132 -8.26 -1.52 4.42
N LEU A 133 -8.99 -0.46 4.74
CA LEU A 133 -8.42 0.86 4.99
C LEU A 133 -7.81 0.90 6.40
N LEU A 134 -6.51 1.11 6.48
CA LEU A 134 -5.81 1.28 7.76
C LEU A 134 -5.80 2.78 8.08
N ASP A 135 -6.75 3.24 8.87
CA ASP A 135 -6.88 4.66 9.19
C ASP A 135 -6.03 5.10 10.40
N ALA A 136 -6.25 6.32 10.87
CA ALA A 136 -5.55 6.90 12.02
C ALA A 136 -5.73 6.09 13.32
N ARG A 137 -6.83 5.32 13.48
CA ARG A 137 -7.05 4.47 14.66
C ARG A 137 -6.10 3.27 14.63
N VAL A 138 -5.91 2.68 13.46
CA VAL A 138 -4.92 1.61 13.26
C VAL A 138 -3.51 2.15 13.46
N ALA A 139 -3.21 3.35 12.93
CA ALA A 139 -1.92 4.01 13.15
C ALA A 139 -1.63 4.24 14.65
N ALA A 140 -2.61 4.75 15.40
CA ALA A 140 -2.48 4.99 16.83
C ALA A 140 -2.36 3.69 17.64
N LEU A 141 -2.97 2.59 17.18
CA LEU A 141 -2.78 1.26 17.76
C LEU A 141 -1.36 0.75 17.50
N ALA A 142 -0.88 0.80 16.25
CA ALA A 142 0.45 0.36 15.87
C ALA A 142 1.55 1.14 16.63
N GLY A 143 1.35 2.45 16.86
CA GLY A 143 2.27 3.25 17.68
C GLY A 143 2.36 2.82 19.15
N ARG A 144 1.30 2.19 19.68
CA ARG A 144 1.27 1.64 21.05
C ARG A 144 1.71 0.18 21.11
N MET A 145 1.67 -0.53 19.98
CA MET A 145 1.93 -1.96 19.86
C MET A 145 3.04 -2.21 18.84
N PRO A 146 4.31 -2.20 19.26
CA PRO A 146 5.45 -2.37 18.36
C PRO A 146 5.41 -3.66 17.53
N ALA A 147 4.85 -4.75 18.07
CA ALA A 147 4.67 -5.99 17.34
C ALA A 147 3.73 -5.81 16.12
N LEU A 148 2.61 -5.11 16.28
CA LEU A 148 1.70 -4.78 15.18
C LEU A 148 2.37 -3.85 14.15
N ALA A 149 3.14 -2.85 14.62
CA ALA A 149 3.92 -2.00 13.72
C ALA A 149 4.94 -2.82 12.91
N GLY A 150 5.64 -3.75 13.57
CA GLY A 150 6.59 -4.67 12.93
C GLY A 150 5.94 -5.51 11.83
N GLU A 151 4.73 -6.03 12.07
CA GLU A 151 3.94 -6.77 11.09
C GLU A 151 3.59 -5.94 9.84
N LEU A 152 3.17 -4.69 10.03
CA LEU A 152 2.82 -3.79 8.93
C LEU A 152 4.06 -3.37 8.13
N VAL A 153 5.17 -3.07 8.82
CA VAL A 153 6.46 -2.77 8.17
C VAL A 153 6.98 -3.97 7.40
N ALA A 154 6.86 -5.19 7.95
CA ALA A 154 7.30 -6.41 7.29
C ALA A 154 6.55 -6.63 5.97
N ARG A 155 5.25 -6.36 5.92
CA ARG A 155 4.44 -6.40 4.68
C ARG A 155 4.95 -5.42 3.64
N GLY A 156 5.12 -4.14 4.01
CA GLY A 156 5.68 -3.13 3.10
C GLY A 156 7.07 -3.51 2.58
N ALA A 157 7.92 -4.06 3.44
CA ALA A 157 9.26 -4.50 3.06
C ALA A 157 9.27 -5.75 2.17
N ARG A 158 8.36 -6.71 2.36
CA ARG A 158 8.21 -7.88 1.47
C ARG A 158 7.88 -7.43 0.05
N ARG A 159 6.91 -6.53 -0.07
CA ARG A 159 6.50 -5.95 -1.34
C ARG A 159 7.64 -5.19 -2.03
N ALA A 160 8.34 -4.32 -1.31
CA ALA A 160 9.49 -3.59 -1.85
C ALA A 160 10.59 -4.53 -2.39
N ARG A 161 10.90 -5.63 -1.69
CA ARG A 161 11.90 -6.62 -2.13
C ARG A 161 11.47 -7.34 -3.41
N ALA A 162 10.19 -7.70 -3.54
CA ALA A 162 9.66 -8.32 -4.75
C ALA A 162 9.84 -7.40 -5.98
N MET A 163 9.52 -6.11 -5.83
CA MET A 163 9.76 -5.10 -6.86
C MET A 163 11.25 -4.97 -7.22
N SER A 164 12.15 -4.92 -6.22
CA SER A 164 13.60 -4.85 -6.47
C SER A 164 14.11 -6.06 -7.26
N ALA A 165 13.64 -7.27 -6.94
CA ALA A 165 14.02 -8.48 -7.68
C ALA A 165 13.56 -8.40 -9.15
N GLN A 166 12.35 -7.90 -9.39
CA GLN A 166 11.83 -7.72 -10.74
C GLN A 166 12.61 -6.68 -11.54
N LEU A 167 12.99 -5.56 -10.92
CA LEU A 167 13.83 -4.55 -11.54
C LEU A 167 15.21 -5.10 -11.91
N ALA A 168 15.82 -5.90 -11.04
CA ALA A 168 17.10 -6.56 -11.34
C ALA A 168 16.99 -7.48 -12.56
N LEU A 169 15.92 -8.29 -12.65
CA LEU A 169 15.66 -9.14 -13.81
C LEU A 169 15.49 -8.34 -15.11
N SER A 170 14.86 -7.15 -15.05
CA SER A 170 14.67 -6.28 -16.22
C SER A 170 15.97 -5.66 -16.77
N GLN A 171 17.05 -5.70 -15.99
CA GLN A 171 18.35 -5.14 -16.36
C GLN A 171 19.33 -6.19 -16.91
N VAL A 172 18.99 -7.48 -16.85
CA VAL A 172 19.82 -8.54 -17.44
C VAL A 172 19.73 -8.43 -18.97
N PRO A 173 20.83 -8.18 -19.69
CA PRO A 173 20.84 -8.20 -21.15
C PRO A 173 20.37 -9.58 -21.65
N ARG A 174 19.51 -9.59 -22.67
CA ARG A 174 19.10 -10.84 -23.33
C ARG A 174 20.24 -11.52 -24.07
#